data_AF-A0A527TMQ4-F1
#
_entry.id   AF-A0A527TMQ4-F1
#
_cell.length_a   1.000
_cell.length_b   1.000
_cell.length_c   1.000
_cell.angle_alpha   90.00
_cell.angle_beta   90.00
_cell.angle_gamma   90.00
#
_symmetry.space_group_name_H-M   'P 1'
#
loop_
_entity.id
_entity.type
_entity.pdbx_description
1 polymer ?
#
loop_
_entity_poly.entity_id
_entity_poly.type
_entity_poly.pdbx_seq_one_letter_code
_entity_poly.pdbx_strand_id
1 'polypeptide(L)'
;NTRVYLLDGHGGPVPFGAVGELCIGGAGVARGYLNRPELTAERFIASPFVDGDRLYRTGDLARYLPDGNLEFLGRNDEQVKIRGFRIEPGEIAARLCEHAWLREAVVVARQDRAGDKHLVAYVVCAPEAGSDDDDGGGLAGALRAHLGARLPDYMVPSAFVRLAALPLTPNGKLDRKALPAPADDAYARRSYEAPRGAVETALAQIWAELLGVERVGRHDHFFELGGHSLLAVQL
;
A
#
# COMPACT_ATOMS: atom_id res chain seq x y z
N ASN A 1 30.40 12.97 -0.25
CA ASN A 1 29.84 13.08 1.13
C ASN A 1 28.82 12.00 1.47
N THR A 2 28.27 11.28 0.49
CA THR A 2 27.39 10.11 0.70
C THR A 2 28.17 8.83 0.42
N ARG A 3 27.96 7.80 1.25
CA ARG A 3 28.54 6.47 1.08
C ARG A 3 27.42 5.44 1.07
N VAL A 4 27.57 4.40 0.25
CA VAL A 4 26.55 3.36 0.05
C VAL A 4 27.18 1.99 0.27
N TYR A 5 26.52 1.18 1.09
CA TYR A 5 26.95 -0.17 1.44
C TYR A 5 25.82 -1.15 1.18
N LEU A 6 26.15 -2.36 0.74
CA LEU A 6 25.22 -3.48 0.71
C LEU A 6 25.60 -4.45 1.83
N LEU A 7 24.73 -4.61 2.82
CA LEU A 7 25.01 -5.40 4.02
C LEU A 7 24.16 -6.67 4.09
N ASP A 8 24.73 -7.71 4.69
CA ASP A 8 24.01 -8.93 5.06
C ASP A 8 23.24 -8.77 6.38
N GLY A 9 22.57 -9.84 6.81
CA GLY A 9 21.80 -9.87 8.07
C GLY A 9 22.65 -9.74 9.34
N HIS A 10 23.98 -9.83 9.24
CA HIS A 10 24.92 -9.66 10.35
C HIS A 10 25.59 -8.27 10.34
N GLY A 11 25.27 -7.41 9.37
CA GLY A 11 25.86 -6.08 9.22
C GLY A 11 27.21 -6.08 8.51
N GLY A 12 27.63 -7.21 7.94
CA GLY A 12 28.84 -7.32 7.12
C GLY A 12 28.57 -6.97 5.65
N PRO A 13 29.57 -6.51 4.88
CA PRO A 13 29.40 -6.26 3.46
C PRO A 13 29.18 -7.55 2.67
N VAL A 14 28.23 -7.53 1.72
CA VAL A 14 28.01 -8.67 0.83
C VAL A 14 29.06 -8.73 -0.29
N PRO A 15 29.39 -9.92 -0.82
CA PRO A 15 30.22 -10.05 -2.01
C PRO A 15 29.65 -9.31 -3.23
N PHE A 16 30.51 -8.95 -4.16
CA PHE A 16 30.09 -8.32 -5.41
C PHE A 16 29.11 -9.23 -6.18
N GLY A 17 27.99 -8.67 -6.65
CA GLY A 17 26.90 -9.41 -7.30
C GLY A 17 25.90 -10.08 -6.36
N ALA A 18 26.19 -10.19 -5.06
CA ALA A 18 25.25 -10.73 -4.08
C ALA A 18 24.21 -9.69 -3.66
N VAL A 19 23.04 -10.17 -3.23
CA VAL A 19 21.96 -9.33 -2.72
C VAL A 19 22.23 -8.94 -1.28
N GLY A 20 22.16 -7.65 -0.98
CA GLY A 20 22.24 -7.11 0.37
C GLY A 20 21.22 -6.00 0.61
N GLU A 21 21.04 -5.62 1.87
CA GLU A 21 20.29 -4.43 2.25
C GLU A 21 21.14 -3.18 1.98
N LEU A 22 20.53 -2.20 1.31
CA LEU A 22 21.12 -0.91 1.02
C LEU A 22 21.20 -0.07 2.31
N CYS A 23 22.41 0.34 2.67
CA CYS A 23 22.69 1.19 3.81
C CYS A 23 23.41 2.46 3.36
N ILE A 24 22.98 3.61 3.87
CA ILE A 24 23.51 4.92 3.49
C ILE A 24 24.27 5.54 4.67
N GLY A 25 25.50 5.97 4.43
CA GLY A 25 26.34 6.69 5.39
C GLY A 25 26.73 8.10 4.92
N GLY A 26 27.33 8.86 5.83
CA GLY A 26 27.85 10.20 5.55
C GLY A 26 26.90 11.35 5.88
N ALA A 27 27.25 12.55 5.41
CA ALA A 27 26.66 13.81 5.91
C ALA A 27 25.14 13.98 5.65
N GLY A 28 24.58 13.22 4.70
CA GLY A 28 23.15 13.24 4.38
C GLY A 28 22.27 12.39 5.30
N VAL A 29 22.86 11.63 6.23
CA VAL A 29 22.11 10.78 7.16
C VAL A 29 21.39 11.67 8.18
N ALA A 30 20.07 11.51 8.29
CA ALA A 30 19.25 12.28 9.21
C ALA A 30 19.65 12.07 10.68
N ARG A 31 19.26 13.02 11.55
CA ARG A 31 19.49 12.91 13.00
C ARG A 31 18.75 11.72 13.63
N GLY A 32 17.58 11.40 13.10
CA GLY A 32 16.71 10.33 13.56
C GLY A 32 15.24 10.66 13.30
N TYR A 33 14.36 9.86 13.88
CA TYR A 33 12.93 10.09 13.88
C TYR A 33 12.52 10.96 15.09
N LEU A 34 11.69 11.97 14.84
CA LEU A 34 11.20 12.88 15.88
C LEU A 34 10.42 12.10 16.95
N ASN A 35 10.81 12.23 18.22
CA ASN A 35 10.18 11.57 19.37
C ASN A 35 10.04 10.04 19.26
N ARG A 36 10.91 9.38 18.48
CA ARG A 36 10.93 7.92 18.29
C ARG A 36 12.36 7.39 18.45
N PRO A 37 12.93 7.40 19.67
CA PRO A 37 14.32 6.99 19.90
C PRO A 37 14.56 5.52 19.59
N GLU A 38 13.60 4.64 19.88
CA GLU A 38 13.70 3.20 19.61
C GLU A 38 13.82 2.91 18.11
N LEU A 39 12.90 3.45 17.31
CA LEU A 39 12.96 3.34 15.85
C LEU A 39 14.21 4.00 15.26
N THR A 40 14.68 5.09 15.88
CA THR A 40 15.94 5.73 15.49
C THR A 40 17.11 4.78 15.73
N ALA A 41 17.21 4.13 16.88
CA ALA A 41 18.27 3.18 17.17
C ALA A 41 18.21 1.95 16.25
N GLU A 42 17.01 1.49 15.90
CA GLU A 42 16.80 0.36 14.98
C GLU A 42 17.30 0.67 13.55
N ARG A 43 17.01 1.88 13.04
CA ARG A 43 17.28 2.24 11.63
C ARG A 43 18.58 3.01 11.42
N PHE A 44 19.11 3.69 12.44
CA PHE A 44 20.34 4.48 12.38
C PHE A 44 21.42 3.82 13.25
N ILE A 45 22.10 2.84 12.66
CA ILE A 45 23.11 2.02 13.35
C ILE A 45 24.48 2.68 13.32
N ALA A 46 25.37 2.30 14.24
CA ALA A 46 26.77 2.70 14.19
C ALA A 46 27.43 2.15 12.91
N SER A 47 28.26 2.96 12.24
CA SER A 47 29.01 2.49 11.08
C SER A 47 30.21 1.66 11.52
N PRO A 48 30.36 0.40 11.05
CA PRO A 48 31.58 -0.38 11.27
C PRO A 48 32.72 0.04 10.32
N PHE A 49 32.46 0.96 9.38
CA PHE A 49 33.41 1.32 8.32
C PHE A 49 34.09 2.67 8.55
N VAL A 50 33.44 3.57 9.29
CA VAL A 50 33.95 4.90 9.60
C VAL A 50 33.60 5.26 11.03
N ASP A 51 34.64 5.42 11.86
CA ASP A 51 34.48 5.74 13.28
C ASP A 51 33.68 7.04 13.48
N GLY A 52 32.72 6.98 14.41
CA GLY A 52 31.84 8.10 14.75
C GLY A 52 30.72 8.36 13.72
N ASP A 53 30.66 7.63 12.62
CA ASP A 53 29.60 7.75 11.62
C ASP A 53 28.41 6.82 11.90
N ARG A 54 27.27 7.11 11.27
CA ARG A 54 26.06 6.28 11.34
C ARG A 54 25.63 5.82 9.94
N LEU A 55 25.06 4.63 9.88
CA LEU A 55 24.42 4.11 8.68
C LEU A 55 22.91 4.11 8.86
N TYR A 56 22.20 4.59 7.84
CA TYR A 56 20.75 4.46 7.73
C TYR A 56 20.40 3.21 6.92
N ARG A 57 19.66 2.29 7.54
CA ARG A 57 19.09 1.09 6.92
C ARG A 57 17.85 1.47 6.12
N THR A 58 17.90 1.37 4.79
CA THR A 58 16.79 1.85 3.95
C THR A 58 15.64 0.86 3.84
N GLY A 59 15.89 -0.42 4.12
CA GLY A 59 15.00 -1.54 3.82
C GLY A 59 14.96 -1.94 2.35
N ASP A 60 15.72 -1.27 1.47
CA ASP A 60 15.80 -1.63 0.06
C ASP A 60 16.82 -2.76 -0.15
N LEU A 61 16.46 -3.76 -0.96
CA LEU A 61 17.35 -4.83 -1.39
C LEU A 61 17.94 -4.47 -2.75
N ALA A 62 19.25 -4.62 -2.88
CA ALA A 62 19.96 -4.34 -4.12
C ALA A 62 21.17 -5.26 -4.29
N ARG A 63 21.74 -5.26 -5.50
CA ARG A 63 23.03 -5.88 -5.81
C ARG A 63 23.83 -5.01 -6.77
N TYR A 64 25.15 -5.15 -6.74
CA TYR A 64 26.00 -4.56 -7.77
C TYR A 64 25.97 -5.40 -9.05
N LEU A 65 25.83 -4.72 -10.18
CA LEU A 65 26.03 -5.26 -11.51
C LEU A 65 27.52 -5.18 -11.90
N PRO A 66 27.99 -5.99 -12.89
CA PRO A 66 29.39 -5.99 -13.31
C PRO A 66 29.97 -4.63 -13.75
N ASP A 67 29.12 -3.72 -14.19
CA ASP A 67 29.47 -2.36 -14.57
C ASP A 67 29.60 -1.38 -13.37
N GLY A 68 29.36 -1.87 -12.15
CA GLY A 68 29.39 -1.10 -10.91
C GLY A 68 28.07 -0.39 -10.56
N ASN A 69 27.03 -0.51 -11.39
CA ASN A 69 25.72 0.03 -11.09
C ASN A 69 24.97 -0.81 -10.04
N LEU A 70 24.03 -0.20 -9.33
CA LEU A 70 23.14 -0.89 -8.39
C LEU A 70 21.82 -1.25 -9.06
N GLU A 71 21.48 -2.53 -9.03
CA GLU A 71 20.15 -3.03 -9.40
C GLU A 71 19.26 -3.12 -8.16
N PHE A 72 18.12 -2.44 -8.19
CA PHE A 72 17.10 -2.49 -7.14
C PHE A 72 16.21 -3.73 -7.30
N LEU A 73 16.09 -4.52 -6.23
CA LEU A 73 15.39 -5.82 -6.23
C LEU A 73 14.09 -5.81 -5.43
N GLY A 74 13.79 -4.72 -4.73
CA GLY A 74 12.59 -4.57 -3.91
C GLY A 74 12.92 -4.16 -2.48
N ARG A 75 11.99 -4.46 -1.56
CA ARG A 75 12.12 -4.12 -0.14
C ARG A 75 12.12 -5.38 0.71
N ASN A 76 12.83 -5.33 1.85
CA ASN A 76 12.82 -6.36 2.87
C ASN A 76 11.67 -6.20 3.89
N ASP A 77 10.91 -5.11 3.79
CA ASP A 77 9.75 -4.79 4.61
C ASP A 77 8.48 -4.62 3.77
N GLU A 78 7.37 -4.22 4.41
CA GLU A 78 6.04 -4.15 3.78
C GLU A 78 5.76 -2.81 3.08
N GLN A 79 6.71 -1.89 3.07
CA GLN A 79 6.50 -0.57 2.49
C GLN A 79 6.34 -0.64 0.98
N VAL A 80 5.49 0.24 0.46
CA VAL A 80 5.19 0.28 -0.97
C VAL A 80 5.39 1.69 -1.50
N LYS A 81 5.85 1.76 -2.76
CA LYS A 81 5.85 2.99 -3.54
C LYS A 81 4.71 2.94 -4.53
N ILE A 82 3.78 3.89 -4.41
CA ILE A 82 2.65 4.05 -5.31
C ILE A 82 2.69 5.48 -5.81
N ARG A 83 2.91 5.65 -7.13
CA ARG A 83 2.91 6.98 -7.80
C ARG A 83 3.82 8.02 -7.12
N GLY A 84 5.00 7.60 -6.68
CA GLY A 84 5.98 8.46 -6.00
C GLY A 84 5.77 8.61 -4.48
N PHE A 85 4.64 8.17 -3.94
CA PHE A 85 4.39 8.20 -2.50
C PHE A 85 4.93 6.94 -1.83
N ARG A 86 5.69 7.12 -0.74
CA ARG A 86 6.10 6.05 0.17
C ARG A 86 4.97 5.85 1.17
N ILE A 87 4.39 4.65 1.17
CA ILE A 87 3.22 4.30 1.97
C ILE A 87 3.59 3.14 2.88
N GLU A 88 3.19 3.25 4.14
CA GLU A 88 3.24 2.19 5.15
C GLU A 88 1.86 1.53 5.23
N PRO A 89 1.62 0.36 4.61
CA PRO A 89 0.29 -0.28 4.66
C PRO A 89 -0.16 -0.60 6.09
N GLY A 90 0.78 -0.88 6.99
CA GLY A 90 0.52 -1.09 8.40
C GLY A 90 -0.08 0.12 9.13
N GLU A 91 0.25 1.35 8.71
CA GLU A 91 -0.37 2.57 9.26
C GLU A 91 -1.86 2.62 8.91
N ILE A 92 -2.18 2.34 7.65
CA ILE A 92 -3.56 2.35 7.16
C ILE A 92 -4.37 1.24 7.84
N ALA A 93 -3.78 0.04 7.98
CA ALA A 93 -4.38 -1.07 8.70
C ALA A 93 -4.67 -0.72 10.17
N ALA A 94 -3.72 -0.06 10.86
CA ALA A 94 -3.93 0.39 12.24
C ALA A 94 -5.10 1.39 12.34
N ARG A 95 -5.20 2.35 11.40
CA ARG A 95 -6.33 3.30 11.35
C ARG A 95 -7.66 2.61 11.06
N LEU A 96 -7.67 1.57 10.24
CA LEU A 96 -8.87 0.76 9.99
C LEU A 96 -9.33 0.05 11.27
N CYS A 97 -8.42 -0.54 12.04
CA CYS A 97 -8.75 -1.21 13.29
C CYS A 97 -9.24 -0.25 14.41
N GLU A 98 -9.13 1.07 14.23
CA GLU A 98 -9.80 2.05 15.12
C GLU A 98 -11.33 2.12 14.87
N HIS A 99 -11.83 1.61 13.74
CA HIS A 99 -13.24 1.58 13.42
C HIS A 99 -13.95 0.45 14.18
N ALA A 100 -15.05 0.77 14.87
CA ALA A 100 -15.75 -0.17 15.77
C ALA A 100 -16.23 -1.47 15.10
N TRP A 101 -16.42 -1.46 13.78
CA TRP A 101 -16.83 -2.64 13.04
C TRP A 101 -15.71 -3.65 12.78
N LEU A 102 -14.44 -3.26 12.88
CA LEU A 102 -13.33 -4.08 12.44
C LEU A 102 -12.62 -4.76 13.61
N ARG A 103 -12.39 -6.07 13.45
CA ARG A 103 -11.54 -6.86 14.34
C ARG A 103 -10.10 -6.90 13.84
N GLU A 104 -9.95 -7.14 12.54
CA GLU A 104 -8.64 -7.26 11.88
C GLU A 104 -8.67 -6.54 10.53
N ALA A 105 -7.55 -5.93 10.16
CA ALA A 105 -7.36 -5.32 8.86
C ALA A 105 -5.93 -5.55 8.37
N VAL A 106 -5.81 -5.78 7.06
CA VAL A 106 -4.53 -5.83 6.35
C VAL A 106 -4.67 -5.01 5.08
N VAL A 107 -3.68 -4.17 4.80
CA VAL A 107 -3.63 -3.41 3.55
C VAL A 107 -2.47 -3.90 2.70
N VAL A 108 -2.71 -4.12 1.42
CA VAL A 108 -1.69 -4.54 0.45
C VAL A 108 -1.75 -3.67 -0.79
N ALA A 109 -0.61 -3.48 -1.44
CA ALA A 109 -0.59 -2.95 -2.80
C ALA A 109 -0.87 -4.10 -3.78
N ARG A 110 -1.90 -3.95 -4.61
CA ARG A 110 -2.14 -4.80 -5.77
C ARG A 110 -1.76 -4.06 -7.04
N GLN A 111 -1.36 -4.82 -8.05
CA GLN A 111 -1.11 -4.32 -9.39
C GLN A 111 -2.27 -4.75 -10.28
N ASP A 112 -2.81 -3.84 -11.08
CA ASP A 112 -3.81 -4.16 -12.10
C ASP A 112 -3.15 -4.71 -13.39
N ARG A 113 -3.98 -4.96 -14.41
CA ARG A 113 -3.53 -5.48 -15.71
C ARG A 113 -2.64 -4.48 -16.48
N ALA A 114 -2.78 -3.18 -16.24
CA ALA A 114 -1.98 -2.13 -16.87
C ALA A 114 -0.62 -1.96 -16.18
N GLY A 115 -0.41 -2.61 -15.02
CA GLY A 115 0.81 -2.49 -14.25
C GLY A 115 0.75 -1.41 -13.18
N ASP A 116 -0.41 -0.77 -12.99
CA ASP A 116 -0.59 0.28 -12.00
C ASP A 116 -0.88 -0.30 -10.62
N LYS A 117 -0.24 0.27 -9.60
CA LYS A 117 -0.40 -0.16 -8.20
C LYS A 117 -1.49 0.65 -7.51
N HIS A 118 -2.35 -0.03 -6.78
CA HIS A 118 -3.37 0.57 -5.91
C HIS A 118 -3.46 -0.20 -4.59
N LEU A 119 -4.01 0.46 -3.57
CA LEU A 119 -4.17 -0.13 -2.23
C LEU A 119 -5.50 -0.86 -2.12
N VAL A 120 -5.45 -2.08 -1.58
CA VAL A 120 -6.63 -2.88 -1.24
C VAL A 120 -6.56 -3.23 0.24
N ALA A 121 -7.64 -2.98 0.98
CA ALA A 121 -7.81 -3.41 2.35
C ALA A 121 -8.59 -4.74 2.41
N TYR A 122 -8.11 -5.69 3.20
CA TYR A 122 -8.85 -6.88 3.60
C TYR A 122 -9.21 -6.74 5.05
N VAL A 123 -10.50 -6.91 5.34
CA VAL A 123 -11.05 -6.62 6.66
C VAL A 123 -11.85 -7.80 7.18
N VAL A 124 -11.75 -8.04 8.47
CA VAL A 124 -12.59 -8.99 9.19
C VAL A 124 -13.42 -8.21 10.19
N CYS A 125 -14.74 -8.29 10.07
CA CYS A 125 -15.65 -7.57 10.96
C CYS A 125 -15.73 -8.25 12.33
N ALA A 126 -15.99 -7.47 13.37
CA ALA A 126 -16.30 -7.98 14.69
C ALA A 126 -17.72 -8.61 14.69
N PRO A 127 -17.95 -9.76 15.35
CA PRO A 127 -19.24 -10.45 15.35
C PRO A 127 -20.40 -9.60 15.90
N GLU A 128 -20.11 -8.68 16.82
CA GLU A 128 -21.12 -7.88 17.53
C GLU A 128 -21.44 -6.54 16.82
N ALA A 129 -20.79 -6.27 15.69
CA ALA A 129 -20.82 -4.95 15.04
C ALA A 129 -22.12 -4.61 14.31
N GLY A 130 -23.09 -5.54 14.23
CA GLY A 130 -24.31 -5.33 13.44
C GLY A 130 -24.05 -5.11 11.94
N SER A 131 -22.83 -5.36 11.47
CA SER A 131 -22.39 -5.17 10.08
C SER A 131 -22.80 -6.32 9.16
N ASP A 132 -23.66 -7.23 9.63
CA ASP A 132 -24.17 -8.35 8.84
C ASP A 132 -25.33 -7.92 7.92
N ASP A 133 -25.96 -6.77 8.19
CA ASP A 133 -27.13 -6.28 7.46
C ASP A 133 -26.81 -5.25 6.35
N ASP A 134 -25.54 -4.88 6.17
CA ASP A 134 -25.14 -3.89 5.17
C ASP A 134 -24.45 -4.59 3.98
N ASP A 135 -25.03 -4.44 2.79
CA ASP A 135 -24.45 -4.92 1.53
C ASP A 135 -23.00 -4.40 1.41
N GLY A 136 -22.06 -5.17 0.85
CA GLY A 136 -20.62 -4.87 0.88
C GLY A 136 -20.21 -3.43 0.50
N GLY A 137 -21.00 -2.75 -0.35
CA GLY A 137 -20.82 -1.35 -0.70
C GLY A 137 -21.00 -0.35 0.46
N GLY A 138 -21.91 -0.62 1.41
CA GLY A 138 -22.10 0.19 2.62
C GLY A 138 -20.89 0.15 3.54
N LEU A 139 -20.32 -1.04 3.75
CA LEU A 139 -19.07 -1.23 4.48
C LEU A 139 -17.91 -0.48 3.82
N ALA A 140 -17.73 -0.64 2.50
CA ALA A 140 -16.65 0.02 1.77
C ALA A 140 -16.75 1.56 1.88
N GLY A 141 -17.97 2.12 1.74
CA GLY A 141 -18.23 3.54 1.90
C GLY A 141 -17.89 4.06 3.30
N ALA A 142 -18.32 3.37 4.35
CA ALA A 142 -18.06 3.76 5.74
C ALA A 142 -16.57 3.75 6.08
N LEU A 143 -15.85 2.68 5.72
CA LEU A 143 -14.41 2.56 5.98
C LEU A 143 -13.61 3.60 5.19
N ARG A 144 -14.00 3.87 3.94
CA ARG A 144 -13.40 4.92 3.13
C ARG A 144 -13.58 6.30 3.78
N ALA A 145 -14.79 6.63 4.23
CA ALA A 145 -15.07 7.89 4.91
C ALA A 145 -14.27 8.02 6.21
N HIS A 146 -14.16 6.94 6.99
CA HIS A 146 -13.37 6.90 8.22
C HIS A 146 -11.88 7.21 7.97
N LEU A 147 -11.30 6.63 6.91
CA LEU A 147 -9.91 6.86 6.53
C LEU A 147 -9.70 8.24 5.89
N GLY A 148 -10.59 8.67 5.00
CA GLY A 148 -10.49 9.97 4.31
C GLY A 148 -10.55 11.17 5.25
N ALA A 149 -11.16 11.03 6.43
CA ALA A 149 -11.14 12.05 7.47
C ALA A 149 -9.79 12.16 8.22
N ARG A 150 -8.88 11.19 8.07
CA ARG A 150 -7.67 11.03 8.91
C ARG A 150 -6.38 10.91 8.11
N LEU A 151 -6.45 10.44 6.88
CA LEU A 151 -5.30 10.16 6.03
C LEU A 151 -5.37 10.96 4.73
N PRO A 152 -4.22 11.29 4.14
CA PRO A 152 -4.17 11.82 2.78
C PRO A 152 -4.81 10.86 1.77
N ASP A 153 -5.42 11.41 0.72
CA ASP A 153 -6.15 10.64 -0.30
C ASP A 153 -5.36 9.47 -0.91
N TYR A 154 -4.05 9.65 -1.12
CA TYR A 154 -3.19 8.62 -1.71
C TYR A 154 -2.97 7.40 -0.81
N MET A 155 -3.31 7.49 0.49
CA MET A 155 -3.22 6.38 1.45
C MET A 155 -4.57 5.67 1.62
N VAL A 156 -5.66 6.20 1.06
CA VAL A 156 -6.99 5.59 1.18
C VAL A 156 -7.09 4.42 0.18
N PRO A 157 -7.38 3.18 0.63
CA PRO A 157 -7.61 2.05 -0.25
C PRO A 157 -8.75 2.28 -1.24
N SER A 158 -8.58 1.79 -2.47
CA SER A 158 -9.63 1.85 -3.50
C SER A 158 -10.69 0.76 -3.31
N ALA A 159 -10.37 -0.31 -2.58
CA ALA A 159 -11.30 -1.41 -2.30
C ALA A 159 -11.11 -1.94 -0.87
N PHE A 160 -12.22 -2.42 -0.30
CA PHE A 160 -12.35 -2.98 1.04
C PHE A 160 -13.02 -4.36 0.94
N VAL A 161 -12.21 -5.42 0.96
CA VAL A 161 -12.66 -6.80 0.80
C VAL A 161 -12.97 -7.39 2.17
N ARG A 162 -14.24 -7.71 2.42
CA ARG A 162 -14.65 -8.41 3.63
C ARG A 162 -14.25 -9.89 3.56
N LEU A 163 -13.60 -10.39 4.61
CA LEU A 163 -13.25 -11.80 4.77
C LEU A 163 -13.83 -12.35 6.08
N ALA A 164 -14.10 -13.65 6.11
CA ALA A 164 -14.46 -14.35 7.35
C ALA A 164 -13.25 -14.43 8.30
N ALA A 165 -12.05 -14.62 7.74
CA ALA A 165 -10.77 -14.62 8.43
C ALA A 165 -9.64 -14.28 7.44
N LEU A 166 -8.53 -13.75 7.96
CA LEU A 166 -7.33 -13.54 7.14
C LEU A 166 -6.69 -14.90 6.80
N PRO A 167 -6.28 -15.13 5.54
CA PRO A 167 -5.59 -16.36 5.17
C PRO A 167 -4.18 -16.34 5.77
N LEU A 168 -3.83 -17.38 6.53
CA LEU A 168 -2.52 -17.54 7.16
C LEU A 168 -1.79 -18.76 6.60
N THR A 169 -0.48 -18.63 6.41
CA THR A 169 0.45 -19.73 6.20
C THR A 169 0.49 -20.63 7.44
N PRO A 170 1.02 -21.88 7.34
CA PRO A 170 1.17 -22.77 8.51
C PRO A 170 1.99 -22.17 9.66
N ASN A 171 2.84 -21.18 9.38
CA ASN A 171 3.65 -20.47 10.38
C ASN A 171 2.93 -19.25 10.98
N GLY A 172 1.63 -19.08 10.74
CA GLY A 172 0.82 -17.98 11.27
C GLY A 172 1.05 -16.62 10.59
N LYS A 173 1.87 -16.55 9.53
CA LYS A 173 2.04 -15.33 8.72
C LYS A 173 0.95 -15.19 7.68
N LEU A 174 0.55 -13.98 7.33
CA LEU A 174 -0.39 -13.70 6.25
C LEU A 174 0.04 -14.37 4.93
N ASP A 175 -0.85 -15.15 4.34
CA ASP A 175 -0.69 -15.68 2.98
C ASP A 175 -1.26 -14.70 1.95
N ARG A 176 -0.39 -13.81 1.46
CA ARG A 176 -0.76 -12.79 0.47
C ARG A 176 -1.23 -13.39 -0.86
N LYS A 177 -0.82 -14.61 -1.21
CA LYS A 177 -1.21 -15.26 -2.47
C LYS A 177 -2.63 -15.80 -2.39
N ALA A 178 -3.09 -16.15 -1.20
CA ALA A 178 -4.44 -16.60 -0.94
C ALA A 178 -5.47 -15.46 -0.81
N LEU A 179 -5.04 -14.19 -0.80
CA LEU A 179 -5.96 -13.06 -0.78
C LEU A 179 -6.74 -13.00 -2.11
N PRO A 180 -8.08 -12.94 -2.08
CA PRO A 180 -8.89 -12.85 -3.28
C PRO A 180 -8.72 -11.49 -3.97
N ALA A 181 -9.03 -11.42 -5.26
CA ALA A 181 -9.17 -10.14 -5.95
C ALA A 181 -10.46 -9.43 -5.46
N PRO A 182 -10.48 -8.09 -5.40
CA PRO A 182 -11.70 -7.34 -5.06
C PRO A 182 -12.83 -7.64 -6.05
N ALA A 183 -14.00 -7.99 -5.54
CA ALA A 183 -15.23 -8.05 -6.31
C ALA A 183 -15.92 -6.67 -6.32
N ASP A 184 -17.00 -6.55 -7.08
CA ASP A 184 -17.71 -5.29 -7.30
C ASP A 184 -18.25 -4.62 -6.03
N ASP A 185 -18.61 -5.43 -5.02
CA ASP A 185 -19.09 -5.00 -3.71
C ASP A 185 -18.00 -4.48 -2.78
N ALA A 186 -16.73 -4.73 -3.09
CA ALA A 186 -15.59 -4.24 -2.31
C ALA A 186 -15.29 -2.74 -2.57
N TYR A 187 -15.85 -2.17 -3.63
CA TYR A 187 -15.66 -0.75 -3.96
C TYR A 187 -16.73 0.10 -3.27
N ALA A 188 -16.36 1.31 -2.86
CA ALA A 188 -17.31 2.28 -2.33
C ALA A 188 -18.19 2.82 -3.48
N ARG A 189 -19.15 2.02 -3.94
CA ARG A 189 -20.15 2.41 -4.94
C ARG A 189 -21.31 3.10 -4.25
N ARG A 190 -21.79 4.20 -4.82
CA ARG A 190 -23.05 4.79 -4.36
C ARG A 190 -24.22 3.98 -4.90
N SER A 191 -25.41 4.18 -4.35
CA SER A 191 -26.64 3.65 -4.92
C SER A 191 -26.71 4.00 -6.41
N TYR A 192 -26.80 2.99 -7.27
CA TYR A 192 -26.76 3.18 -8.72
C TYR A 192 -27.91 4.08 -9.19
N GLU A 193 -27.55 5.15 -9.88
CA GLU A 193 -28.48 5.96 -10.66
C GLU A 193 -27.97 6.05 -12.10
N ALA A 194 -28.84 5.74 -13.06
CA ALA A 194 -28.48 5.66 -14.47
C ALA A 194 -28.01 7.03 -15.00
N PRO A 195 -26.97 7.05 -15.86
CA PRO A 195 -26.58 8.24 -16.59
C PRO A 195 -27.75 8.88 -17.34
N ARG A 196 -27.84 10.22 -17.31
CA ARG A 196 -28.90 10.99 -17.96
C ARG A 196 -28.35 11.77 -19.16
N GLY A 197 -28.95 11.54 -20.32
CA GLY A 197 -28.58 12.23 -21.56
C GLY A 197 -27.29 11.70 -22.20
N ALA A 198 -26.94 12.25 -23.36
CA ALA A 198 -25.86 11.72 -24.18
C ALA A 198 -24.48 11.82 -23.52
N VAL A 199 -24.21 12.92 -22.80
CA VAL A 199 -22.90 13.17 -22.19
C VAL A 199 -22.63 12.22 -21.02
N GLU A 200 -23.55 12.11 -20.06
CA GLU A 200 -23.35 11.19 -18.92
C GLU A 200 -23.26 9.74 -19.42
N THR A 201 -24.04 9.35 -20.42
CA THR A 201 -24.01 8.00 -21.00
C THR A 201 -22.66 7.68 -21.66
N ALA A 202 -22.12 8.62 -22.45
CA ALA A 202 -20.81 8.45 -23.08
C ALA A 202 -19.68 8.37 -22.03
N LEU A 203 -19.70 9.24 -21.02
CA LEU A 203 -18.71 9.22 -19.94
C LEU A 203 -18.75 7.91 -19.15
N ALA A 204 -19.95 7.43 -18.80
CA ALA A 204 -20.12 6.17 -18.08
C ALA A 204 -19.60 4.97 -18.87
N GLN A 205 -19.77 4.95 -20.20
CA GLN A 205 -19.21 3.91 -21.08
C GLN A 205 -17.68 3.95 -21.09
N ILE A 206 -17.08 5.14 -21.27
CA ILE A 206 -15.62 5.28 -21.29
C ILE A 206 -15.04 4.86 -19.93
N TRP A 207 -15.66 5.25 -18.82
CA TRP A 207 -15.21 4.85 -17.48
C TRP A 207 -15.36 3.35 -17.25
N ALA A 208 -16.47 2.74 -17.67
CA ALA A 208 -16.67 1.30 -17.55
C ALA A 208 -15.57 0.51 -18.29
N GLU A 209 -15.23 0.92 -19.50
CA GLU A 209 -14.16 0.32 -20.31
C GLU A 209 -12.78 0.53 -19.67
N LEU A 210 -12.48 1.75 -19.23
CA LEU A 210 -11.18 2.13 -18.69
C LEU A 210 -10.90 1.48 -17.33
N LEU A 211 -11.93 1.37 -16.49
CA LEU A 211 -11.84 0.81 -15.14
C LEU A 211 -12.11 -0.71 -15.10
N GLY A 212 -12.65 -1.27 -16.19
CA GLY A 212 -13.05 -2.68 -16.26
C GLY A 212 -14.21 -3.04 -15.33
N VAL A 213 -15.12 -2.10 -15.07
CA VAL A 213 -16.31 -2.29 -14.22
C VAL A 213 -17.55 -2.46 -15.09
N GLU A 214 -18.53 -3.26 -14.63
CA GLU A 214 -19.72 -3.57 -15.44
C GLU A 214 -20.60 -2.34 -15.68
N ARG A 215 -20.78 -1.49 -14.65
CA ARG A 215 -21.66 -0.32 -14.70
C ARG A 215 -21.09 0.84 -13.89
N VAL A 216 -21.29 2.06 -14.41
CA VAL A 216 -20.94 3.33 -13.76
C VAL A 216 -22.21 4.16 -13.62
N GLY A 217 -22.58 4.48 -12.39
CA GLY A 217 -23.66 5.39 -12.06
C GLY A 217 -23.24 6.85 -12.16
N ARG A 218 -24.20 7.75 -12.36
CA ARG A 218 -23.93 9.19 -12.51
C ARG A 218 -23.34 9.87 -11.27
N HIS A 219 -23.48 9.24 -10.11
CA HIS A 219 -22.96 9.72 -8.82
C HIS A 219 -21.71 8.97 -8.38
N ASP A 220 -21.23 8.02 -9.19
CA ASP A 220 -19.99 7.34 -8.90
C ASP A 220 -18.80 8.26 -9.13
N HIS A 221 -17.81 8.11 -8.28
CA HIS A 221 -16.58 8.90 -8.36
C HIS A 221 -15.47 8.05 -8.97
N PHE A 222 -14.80 8.58 -9.99
CA PHE A 222 -13.77 7.85 -10.76
C PHE A 222 -12.76 7.11 -9.89
N PHE A 223 -12.24 7.81 -8.88
CA PHE A 223 -11.22 7.29 -7.98
C PHE A 223 -11.78 6.30 -6.95
N GLU A 224 -13.08 6.36 -6.65
CA GLU A 224 -13.76 5.38 -5.78
C GLU A 224 -13.97 4.05 -6.50
N LEU A 225 -14.06 4.09 -7.84
CA LEU A 225 -14.14 2.92 -8.70
C LEU A 225 -12.76 2.35 -9.11
N GLY A 226 -11.69 2.81 -8.46
CA GLY A 226 -10.31 2.37 -8.74
C GLY A 226 -9.54 3.24 -9.76
N GLY A 227 -10.16 4.31 -10.26
CA GLY A 227 -9.53 5.26 -11.15
C GLY A 227 -8.39 6.03 -10.50
N HIS A 228 -7.51 6.60 -11.34
CA HIS A 228 -6.38 7.39 -10.88
C HIS A 228 -5.89 8.41 -11.89
N SER A 229 -5.01 9.32 -11.47
CA SER A 229 -4.58 10.46 -12.28
C SER A 229 -4.05 10.08 -13.66
N LEU A 230 -3.32 8.96 -13.80
CA LEU A 230 -2.88 8.49 -15.12
C LEU A 230 -4.05 8.07 -16.03
N LEU A 231 -5.02 7.31 -15.51
CA LEU A 231 -6.23 6.96 -16.27
C LEU A 231 -7.08 8.21 -16.56
N ALA A 232 -7.12 9.18 -15.65
CA ALA A 232 -7.81 10.45 -15.86
C ALA A 232 -7.19 11.30 -16.97
N VAL A 233 -5.90 11.11 -17.28
CA VAL A 233 -5.23 11.75 -18.43
C VAL A 233 -5.50 11.02 -19.74
N GLN A 234 -5.85 9.72 -19.69
CA GLN A 234 -6.27 8.95 -20.87
C GLN A 234 -7.73 9.21 -21.27
N LEU A 235 -8.53 9.76 -20.35
CA LEU A 235 -9.92 10.20 -20.55
C LEU A 235 -9.99 11.45 -21.43
#